data_AF-A0A3M1SJ29-F1
#
_entry.id   AF-A0A3M1SJ29-F1
#
_cell.length_a   1.000
_cell.length_b   1.000
_cell.length_c   1.000
_cell.angle_alpha   90.00
_cell.angle_beta   90.00
_cell.angle_gamma   90.00
#
_symmetry.space_group_name_H-M   'P 1'
#
loop_
_entity.id
_entity.type
_entity.pdbx_description
1 polymer ?
#
loop_
_entity_poly.entity_id
_entity_poly.type
_entity_poly.pdbx_seq_one_letter_code
_entity_poly.pdbx_strand_id
1 'polypeptide(L)'
;MIQGINENIPYRGVEFHIQTEDKGMERGLIVSTLFHSGMIILEKRVSYKDLPPERQTEDGLSLLLKETHEGMRRELLSGELDERIRLFIPIEKAEKGEAALSDAEEEMIKKVREEVLPSIVRDLGVELTRDDLKGIRKAISVSSGLPPKDRYLSLYKEIFRLIQDRCDRDTYKGMVKVWTGLEKRKPEPRPVPPPRPTPSAVTHPSEPSSKELEITPEEMKQLVMRLTIPELTRVIGESLSEALYHKVFSEIHDSFYLKENAFILLADRILSSGIIRKRVSDEWRADVKTTWLKRYERVKGLKS
;
A
#
# COMPACT_ATOMS: atom_id res chain seq x y z
N MET A 1 14.16 -31.35 -7.17
CA MET A 1 13.73 -30.15 -7.91
C MET A 1 13.45 -29.08 -6.89
N ILE A 2 13.93 -27.87 -7.14
CA ILE A 2 13.76 -26.74 -6.22
C ILE A 2 12.42 -26.04 -6.50
N GLN A 3 11.84 -25.43 -5.46
CA GLN A 3 10.64 -24.61 -5.61
C GLN A 3 10.89 -23.46 -6.60
N GLY A 4 10.06 -23.39 -7.64
CA GLY A 4 10.12 -22.33 -8.65
C GLY A 4 9.62 -20.97 -8.13
N ILE A 5 9.91 -19.92 -8.89
CA ILE A 5 9.45 -18.55 -8.62
C ILE A 5 8.39 -18.17 -9.65
N ASN A 6 7.26 -17.65 -9.16
CA ASN A 6 6.17 -17.13 -9.98
C ASN A 6 5.86 -15.71 -9.54
N GLU A 7 6.04 -14.74 -10.43
CA GLU A 7 5.82 -13.31 -10.14
C GLU A 7 5.03 -12.62 -11.26
N ASN A 8 4.06 -11.78 -10.89
CA ASN A 8 3.39 -10.87 -11.83
C ASN A 8 4.09 -9.52 -11.80
N ILE A 9 4.44 -9.00 -12.98
CA ILE A 9 5.18 -7.76 -13.14
C ILE A 9 4.41 -6.81 -14.07
N PRO A 10 3.90 -5.67 -13.55
CA PRO A 10 3.35 -4.64 -14.40
C PRO A 10 4.47 -3.88 -15.11
N TYR A 11 4.42 -3.81 -16.44
CA TYR A 11 5.39 -3.11 -17.26
C TYR A 11 4.71 -2.47 -18.49
N ARG A 12 4.98 -1.18 -18.74
CA ARG A 12 4.37 -0.39 -19.84
C ARG A 12 2.85 -0.53 -19.95
N GLY A 13 2.15 -0.59 -18.82
CA GLY A 13 0.68 -0.73 -18.76
C GLY A 13 0.14 -2.12 -19.06
N VAL A 14 1.01 -3.12 -19.21
CA VAL A 14 0.68 -4.53 -19.45
C VAL A 14 1.15 -5.36 -18.27
N GLU A 15 0.35 -6.34 -17.84
CA GLU A 15 0.76 -7.32 -16.83
C GLU A 15 1.48 -8.48 -17.52
N PHE A 16 2.72 -8.73 -17.11
CA PHE A 16 3.52 -9.89 -17.50
C PHE A 16 3.63 -10.86 -16.34
N HIS A 17 3.90 -12.12 -16.66
CA HIS A 17 4.15 -13.15 -15.66
C HIS A 17 5.50 -13.81 -15.91
N ILE A 18 6.36 -13.84 -14.90
CA ILE A 18 7.64 -14.55 -14.96
C ILE A 18 7.53 -15.81 -14.10
N GLN A 19 7.77 -16.95 -14.72
CA GLN A 19 7.86 -18.26 -14.07
C GLN A 19 9.24 -18.84 -14.28
N THR A 20 9.95 -19.13 -13.19
CA THR A 20 11.28 -19.73 -13.22
C THR A 20 11.28 -21.07 -12.48
N GLU A 21 11.72 -22.13 -13.15
CA GLU A 21 11.66 -23.51 -12.65
C GLU A 21 12.98 -24.26 -12.87
N ASP A 22 13.35 -25.12 -11.92
CA ASP A 22 14.34 -26.18 -12.10
C ASP A 22 13.68 -27.38 -12.78
N LYS A 23 14.22 -27.81 -13.93
CA LYS A 23 13.74 -28.98 -14.68
C LYS A 23 14.34 -30.30 -14.21
N GLY A 24 15.07 -30.27 -13.08
CA GLY A 24 15.62 -31.43 -12.39
C GLY A 24 16.96 -31.89 -12.96
N MET A 25 17.65 -32.71 -12.17
CA MET A 25 19.03 -33.13 -12.41
C MET A 25 19.25 -33.87 -13.74
N GLU A 26 18.26 -34.65 -14.20
CA GLU A 26 18.34 -35.36 -15.49
C GLU A 26 18.52 -34.37 -16.67
N ARG A 27 17.73 -33.29 -16.65
CA ARG A 27 17.79 -32.23 -17.66
C ARG A 27 18.89 -31.23 -17.36
N GLY A 28 19.20 -30.97 -16.08
CA GLY A 28 20.27 -30.09 -15.64
C GLY A 28 20.04 -28.62 -16.02
N LEU A 29 18.77 -28.17 -16.00
CA LEU A 29 18.35 -26.88 -16.55
C LEU A 29 17.49 -26.08 -15.58
N ILE A 30 17.77 -24.79 -15.47
CA ILE A 30 16.84 -23.79 -14.94
C ILE A 30 16.24 -23.03 -16.12
N VAL A 31 14.92 -22.89 -16.12
CA VAL A 31 14.17 -22.25 -17.21
C VAL A 31 13.35 -21.10 -16.65
N SER A 32 13.56 -19.89 -17.15
CA SER A 32 12.73 -18.72 -16.86
C SER A 32 11.91 -18.35 -18.09
N THR A 33 10.60 -18.24 -17.91
CA THR A 33 9.63 -18.00 -18.99
C THR A 33 8.86 -16.73 -18.70
N LEU A 34 8.84 -15.83 -19.67
CA LEU A 34 8.04 -14.62 -19.68
C LEU A 34 6.74 -14.88 -20.44
N PHE A 35 5.63 -14.67 -19.76
CA PHE A 35 4.29 -14.81 -20.30
C PHE A 35 3.55 -13.48 -20.35
N HIS A 36 2.60 -13.41 -21.28
CA HIS A 36 1.51 -12.47 -21.24
C HIS A 36 0.21 -13.17 -21.67
N SER A 37 -0.86 -13.05 -20.87
CA SER A 37 -2.18 -13.64 -21.19
C SER A 37 -2.13 -15.13 -21.59
N GLY A 38 -1.23 -15.90 -20.98
CA GLY A 38 -1.02 -17.33 -21.26
C GLY A 38 -0.13 -17.62 -22.47
N MET A 39 0.32 -16.61 -23.21
CA MET A 39 1.27 -16.74 -24.32
C MET A 39 2.71 -16.61 -23.83
N ILE A 40 3.61 -17.48 -24.30
CA ILE A 40 5.05 -17.36 -24.05
C ILE A 40 5.64 -16.31 -25.00
N ILE A 41 6.27 -15.29 -24.44
CA ILE A 41 6.97 -14.23 -25.18
C ILE A 41 8.45 -14.58 -25.34
N LEU A 42 9.05 -15.06 -24.25
CA LEU A 42 10.46 -15.39 -24.17
C LEU A 42 10.67 -16.52 -23.17
N GLU A 43 11.62 -17.39 -23.49
CA GLU A 43 12.10 -18.42 -22.59
C GLU A 43 13.63 -18.32 -22.54
N LYS A 44 14.20 -18.35 -21.34
CA LYS A 44 15.64 -18.42 -21.10
C LYS A 44 15.96 -19.72 -20.38
N ARG A 45 17.04 -20.36 -20.81
CA ARG A 45 17.51 -21.63 -20.26
C ARG A 45 18.95 -21.47 -19.80
N VAL A 46 19.22 -21.93 -18.59
CA VAL A 46 20.57 -21.95 -18.01
C VAL A 46 20.90 -23.39 -17.66
N SER A 47 21.93 -23.94 -18.31
CA SER A 47 22.48 -25.25 -17.97
C SER A 47 23.35 -25.14 -16.74
N TYR A 48 23.16 -26.05 -15.79
CA TYR A 48 24.03 -26.20 -14.64
C TYR A 48 24.89 -27.47 -14.67
N LYS A 49 24.84 -28.24 -15.77
CA LYS A 49 25.64 -29.48 -15.92
C LYS A 49 27.14 -29.23 -15.88
N ASP A 50 27.57 -28.11 -16.43
CA ASP A 50 28.97 -27.73 -16.54
C ASP A 50 29.42 -26.80 -15.41
N LEU A 51 28.53 -26.50 -14.46
CA LEU A 51 28.89 -25.68 -13.30
C LEU A 51 29.72 -26.49 -12.30
N PRO A 52 30.57 -25.83 -11.50
CA PRO A 52 31.32 -26.49 -10.44
C PRO A 52 30.39 -27.26 -9.46
N PRO A 53 30.82 -28.38 -8.86
CA PRO A 53 29.98 -29.19 -7.98
C PRO A 53 29.34 -28.40 -6.82
N GLU A 54 30.00 -27.35 -6.33
CA GLU A 54 29.50 -26.51 -5.25
C GLU A 54 28.26 -25.70 -5.68
N ARG A 55 28.15 -25.38 -6.98
CA ARG A 55 26.99 -24.70 -7.59
C ARG A 55 25.86 -25.67 -7.96
N GLN A 56 26.12 -26.98 -7.98
CA GLN A 56 25.11 -28.02 -8.24
C GLN A 56 24.44 -28.55 -6.94
N THR A 57 24.78 -27.96 -5.80
CA THR A 57 24.06 -28.18 -4.53
C THR A 57 22.68 -27.54 -4.57
N GLU A 58 21.79 -27.95 -3.66
CA GLU A 58 20.45 -27.36 -3.56
C GLU A 58 20.49 -25.83 -3.34
N ASP A 59 21.40 -25.35 -2.47
CA ASP A 59 21.61 -23.92 -2.25
C ASP A 59 22.17 -23.21 -3.49
N GLY A 60 23.12 -23.84 -4.18
CA GLY A 60 23.71 -23.30 -5.41
C GLY A 60 22.68 -23.17 -6.54
N LEU A 61 21.84 -24.18 -6.72
CA LEU A 61 20.75 -24.18 -7.69
C LEU A 61 19.64 -23.20 -7.29
N SER A 62 19.34 -23.04 -5.99
CA SER A 62 18.39 -22.04 -5.49
C SER A 62 18.86 -20.61 -5.77
N LEU A 63 20.16 -20.35 -5.61
CA LEU A 63 20.78 -19.08 -5.99
C LEU A 63 20.70 -18.86 -7.50
N LEU A 64 21.08 -19.86 -8.31
CA LEU A 64 21.01 -19.77 -9.77
C LEU A 64 19.57 -19.53 -10.26
N LEU A 65 18.57 -20.13 -9.60
CA LEU A 65 17.16 -19.94 -9.88
C LEU A 65 16.75 -18.48 -9.67
N LYS A 66 17.14 -17.88 -8.54
CA LYS A 66 16.91 -16.47 -8.22
C LYS A 66 17.65 -15.54 -9.20
N GLU A 67 18.91 -15.81 -9.49
CA GLU A 67 19.72 -15.04 -10.45
C GLU A 67 19.07 -15.04 -11.84
N THR A 68 18.59 -16.20 -12.29
CA THR A 68 17.91 -16.35 -13.59
C THR A 68 16.58 -15.57 -13.60
N HIS A 69 15.81 -15.63 -12.51
CA HIS A 69 14.56 -14.89 -12.38
C HIS A 69 14.77 -13.36 -12.39
N GLU A 70 15.70 -12.87 -11.56
CA GLU A 70 16.05 -11.44 -11.51
C GLU A 70 16.67 -10.95 -12.83
N GLY A 71 17.37 -11.82 -13.56
CA GLY A 71 17.81 -11.58 -14.93
C GLY A 71 16.65 -11.23 -15.86
N MET A 72 15.68 -12.13 -15.98
CA MET A 72 14.48 -11.92 -16.80
C MET A 72 13.70 -10.66 -16.38
N ARG A 73 13.54 -10.46 -15.06
CA ARG A 73 12.86 -9.30 -14.49
C ARG A 73 13.56 -7.98 -14.86
N ARG A 74 14.89 -7.93 -14.74
CA ARG A 74 15.67 -6.74 -15.06
C ARG A 74 15.57 -6.37 -16.53
N GLU A 75 15.68 -7.35 -17.43
CA GLU A 75 15.59 -7.12 -18.87
C GLU A 75 14.20 -6.67 -19.31
N LEU A 76 13.15 -7.20 -18.68
CA LEU A 76 11.79 -6.71 -18.86
C LEU A 76 11.71 -5.24 -18.43
N LEU A 77 12.15 -4.91 -17.21
CA LEU A 77 12.02 -3.57 -16.66
C LEU A 77 12.96 -2.54 -17.30
N SER A 78 14.10 -2.95 -17.85
CA SER A 78 15.03 -2.08 -18.60
C SER A 78 14.54 -1.76 -20.02
N GLY A 79 13.56 -2.51 -20.52
CA GLY A 79 13.04 -2.37 -21.89
C GLY A 79 13.85 -3.09 -22.96
N GLU A 80 14.86 -3.88 -22.59
CA GLU A 80 15.62 -4.70 -23.54
C GLU A 80 14.74 -5.71 -24.30
N LEU A 81 13.60 -6.09 -23.71
CA LEU A 81 12.65 -7.02 -24.32
C LEU A 81 11.57 -6.34 -25.18
N ASP A 82 11.55 -5.01 -25.26
CA ASP A 82 10.47 -4.24 -25.90
C ASP A 82 10.24 -4.66 -27.37
N GLU A 83 11.30 -4.76 -28.16
CA GLU A 83 11.20 -5.17 -29.57
C GLU A 83 10.63 -6.57 -29.73
N ARG A 84 10.94 -7.47 -28.79
CA ARG A 84 10.41 -8.83 -28.82
C ARG A 84 8.94 -8.86 -28.40
N ILE A 85 8.57 -8.09 -27.38
CA ILE A 85 7.19 -7.97 -26.91
C ILE A 85 6.29 -7.41 -28.03
N ARG A 86 6.80 -6.45 -28.81
CA ARG A 86 6.12 -5.85 -29.99
C ARG A 86 5.66 -6.85 -31.04
N LEU A 87 6.33 -7.99 -31.14
CA LEU A 87 5.99 -9.04 -32.10
C LEU A 87 4.77 -9.87 -31.70
N PHE A 88 4.46 -9.93 -30.40
CA PHE A 88 3.43 -10.81 -29.85
C PHE A 88 2.23 -10.04 -29.30
N ILE A 89 2.48 -8.82 -28.85
CA ILE A 89 1.48 -7.89 -28.39
C ILE A 89 1.57 -6.71 -29.36
N PRO A 90 0.50 -6.31 -30.06
CA PRO A 90 0.50 -5.07 -30.80
C PRO A 90 0.67 -3.94 -29.79
N ILE A 91 1.92 -3.55 -29.58
CA ILE A 91 2.27 -2.35 -28.83
C ILE A 91 2.01 -1.14 -29.75
N GLU A 92 0.83 -1.05 -30.37
CA GLU A 92 0.38 0.12 -31.12
C GLU A 92 -0.02 1.29 -30.18
N LYS A 93 0.30 1.18 -28.88
CA LYS A 93 0.02 2.20 -27.86
C LYS A 93 1.15 2.43 -26.83
N ALA A 94 2.39 1.96 -27.03
CA ALA A 94 3.48 2.28 -26.08
C ALA A 94 4.52 3.30 -26.56
N GLU A 95 4.25 3.98 -27.69
CA GLU A 95 4.91 5.27 -27.99
C GLU A 95 4.01 6.49 -27.67
N LYS A 96 2.79 6.26 -27.18
CA LYS A 96 1.94 7.29 -26.57
C LYS A 96 1.39 6.77 -25.24
N GLY A 97 2.21 6.79 -24.19
CA GLY A 97 1.79 6.26 -22.89
C GLY A 97 2.66 6.60 -21.68
N GLU A 98 3.90 7.06 -21.87
CA GLU A 98 4.48 8.09 -21.00
C GLU A 98 4.93 9.17 -21.97
N ALA A 99 4.15 10.24 -22.09
CA ALA A 99 4.79 11.50 -22.46
C ALA A 99 5.94 11.67 -21.46
N ALA A 100 7.16 11.93 -21.94
CA ALA A 100 8.17 12.50 -21.07
C ALA A 100 7.48 13.59 -20.27
N LEU A 101 7.49 13.45 -18.93
CA LEU A 101 6.81 14.39 -18.07
C LEU A 101 7.30 15.77 -18.46
N SER A 102 6.37 16.66 -18.78
CA SER A 102 6.79 18.03 -19.06
C SER A 102 7.52 18.57 -17.83
N ASP A 103 8.50 19.46 -18.00
CA ASP A 103 9.20 20.11 -16.88
C ASP A 103 8.19 20.69 -15.86
N ALA A 104 7.03 21.14 -16.35
CA ALA A 104 5.91 21.59 -15.55
C ALA A 104 5.25 20.49 -14.70
N GLU A 105 5.07 19.28 -15.23
CA GLU A 105 4.55 18.14 -14.46
C GLU A 105 5.57 17.67 -13.43
N GLU A 106 6.86 17.64 -13.77
CA GLU A 106 7.92 17.27 -12.82
C GLU A 106 8.00 18.26 -11.65
N GLU A 107 7.94 19.56 -11.94
CA GLU A 107 7.90 20.62 -10.92
C GLU A 107 6.68 20.47 -10.00
N MET A 108 5.50 20.20 -10.56
CA MET A 108 4.29 19.97 -9.79
C MET A 108 4.37 18.72 -8.93
N ILE A 109 4.89 17.61 -9.47
CA ILE A 109 5.09 16.36 -8.72
C ILE A 109 6.03 16.60 -7.55
N LYS A 110 7.14 17.31 -7.78
CA LYS A 110 8.09 17.66 -6.73
C LYS A 110 7.43 18.48 -5.62
N LYS A 111 6.73 19.57 -5.97
CA LYS A 111 6.02 20.42 -5.00
C LYS A 111 4.95 19.64 -4.23
N VAL A 112 4.21 18.77 -4.90
CA VAL A 112 3.22 17.91 -4.25
C VAL A 112 3.86 16.99 -3.23
N ARG A 113 4.95 16.31 -3.62
CA ARG A 113 5.66 15.36 -2.77
C ARG A 113 6.31 16.02 -1.55
N GLU A 114 6.89 17.20 -1.72
CA GLU A 114 7.69 17.86 -0.70
C GLU A 114 6.85 18.74 0.25
N GLU A 115 5.76 19.35 -0.25
CA GLU A 115 4.98 20.31 0.53
C GLU A 115 3.53 19.84 0.79
N VAL A 116 2.84 19.36 -0.23
CA VAL A 116 1.38 19.12 -0.19
C VAL A 116 1.04 17.82 0.54
N LEU A 117 1.62 16.68 0.13
CA LEU A 117 1.31 15.38 0.77
C LEU A 117 1.72 15.36 2.26
N PRO A 118 2.91 15.84 2.65
CA PRO A 118 3.31 15.84 4.06
C PRO A 118 2.41 16.73 4.93
N SER A 119 1.93 17.86 4.41
CA SER A 119 1.02 18.74 5.15
C SER A 119 -0.40 18.17 5.23
N ILE A 120 -0.89 17.45 4.22
CA ILE A 120 -2.17 16.71 4.33
C ILE A 120 -2.11 15.67 5.45
N VAL A 121 -1.03 14.90 5.51
CA VAL A 121 -0.87 13.88 6.57
C VAL A 121 -0.69 14.54 7.94
N ARG A 122 0.15 15.57 8.04
CA ARG A 122 0.48 16.22 9.32
C ARG A 122 -0.64 17.11 9.86
N ASP A 123 -1.18 17.98 9.00
CA ASP A 123 -2.05 19.09 9.42
C ASP A 123 -3.55 18.74 9.29
N LEU A 124 -3.93 17.80 8.40
CA LEU A 124 -5.31 17.27 8.32
C LEU A 124 -5.46 15.87 8.93
N GLY A 125 -4.37 15.17 9.25
CA GLY A 125 -4.42 13.79 9.74
C GLY A 125 -4.95 12.79 8.71
N VAL A 126 -5.00 13.15 7.42
CA VAL A 126 -5.57 12.32 6.37
C VAL A 126 -4.50 11.39 5.79
N GLU A 127 -4.71 10.08 5.93
CA GLU A 127 -3.91 9.08 5.22
C GLU A 127 -4.39 8.95 3.77
N LEU A 128 -3.44 9.13 2.85
CA LEU A 128 -3.68 9.05 1.42
C LEU A 128 -3.52 7.61 0.95
N THR A 129 -4.56 7.07 0.33
CA THR A 129 -4.57 5.73 -0.25
C THR A 129 -3.85 5.70 -1.60
N ARG A 130 -3.56 4.49 -2.11
CA ARG A 130 -3.01 4.33 -3.47
C ARG A 130 -3.91 4.94 -4.53
N ASP A 131 -5.23 4.91 -4.34
CA ASP A 131 -6.18 5.48 -5.30
C ASP A 131 -6.26 7.01 -5.21
N ASP A 132 -6.08 7.58 -4.01
CA ASP A 132 -5.91 9.03 -3.84
C ASP A 132 -4.65 9.51 -4.58
N LEU A 133 -3.52 8.81 -4.41
CA LEU A 133 -2.26 9.14 -5.09
C LEU A 133 -2.38 9.00 -6.61
N LYS A 134 -3.09 8.00 -7.11
CA LYS A 134 -3.42 7.87 -8.54
C LYS A 134 -4.32 9.01 -9.03
N GLY A 135 -5.31 9.41 -8.24
CA GLY A 135 -6.19 10.55 -8.54
C GLY A 135 -5.41 11.85 -8.63
N ILE A 136 -4.51 12.11 -7.69
CA ILE A 136 -3.60 13.26 -7.68
C ILE A 136 -2.68 13.24 -8.91
N ARG A 137 -2.07 12.09 -9.22
CA ARG A 137 -1.22 11.93 -10.41
C ARG A 137 -1.98 12.23 -11.71
N LYS A 138 -3.22 11.75 -11.81
CA LYS A 138 -4.11 12.03 -12.95
C LYS A 138 -4.46 13.52 -13.03
N ALA A 139 -4.71 14.17 -11.90
CA ALA A 139 -5.00 15.61 -11.83
C ALA A 139 -3.83 16.44 -12.36
N ILE A 140 -2.60 16.10 -11.98
CA ILE A 140 -1.38 16.75 -12.46
C ILE A 140 -1.30 16.67 -13.99
N SER A 141 -1.48 15.48 -14.55
CA SER A 141 -1.41 15.29 -16.00
C SER A 141 -2.52 16.00 -16.77
N VAL A 142 -3.74 16.06 -16.24
CA VAL A 142 -4.85 16.82 -16.84
C VAL A 142 -4.60 18.34 -16.78
N SER A 143 -3.92 18.81 -15.73
CA SER A 143 -3.66 20.25 -15.52
C SER A 143 -2.49 20.80 -16.35
N SER A 144 -1.65 19.95 -16.94
CA SER A 144 -0.46 20.32 -17.71
C SER A 144 -0.73 21.35 -18.84
N GLY A 145 -1.92 21.32 -19.45
CA GLY A 145 -2.33 22.26 -20.50
C GLY A 145 -2.78 23.65 -20.04
N LEU A 146 -2.88 23.91 -18.73
CA LEU A 146 -3.36 25.20 -18.19
C LEU A 146 -2.22 26.17 -17.87
N PRO A 147 -2.49 27.49 -17.72
CA PRO A 147 -1.53 28.43 -17.17
C PRO A 147 -1.08 28.04 -15.75
N PRO A 148 0.17 28.35 -15.32
CA PRO A 148 0.75 27.86 -14.06
C PRO A 148 -0.14 28.04 -12.82
N LYS A 149 -0.78 29.21 -12.66
CA LYS A 149 -1.68 29.49 -11.53
C LYS A 149 -2.93 28.60 -11.53
N ASP A 150 -3.47 28.33 -12.72
CA ASP A 150 -4.67 27.52 -12.89
C ASP A 150 -4.38 26.02 -12.72
N ARG A 151 -3.13 25.58 -13.00
CA ARG A 151 -2.70 24.20 -12.75
C ARG A 151 -2.80 23.83 -11.28
N TYR A 152 -2.18 24.64 -10.42
CA TYR A 152 -2.19 24.41 -8.97
C TYR A 152 -3.59 24.55 -8.39
N LEU A 153 -4.38 25.51 -8.85
CA LEU A 153 -5.76 25.66 -8.40
C LEU A 153 -6.64 24.46 -8.78
N SER A 154 -6.48 23.94 -10.00
CA SER A 154 -7.16 22.72 -10.45
C SER A 154 -6.75 21.51 -9.62
N LEU A 155 -5.45 21.35 -9.38
CA LEU A 155 -4.89 20.29 -8.55
C LEU A 155 -5.44 20.32 -7.11
N TYR A 156 -5.46 21.48 -6.45
CA TYR A 156 -5.98 21.59 -5.09
C TYR A 156 -7.50 21.31 -5.03
N LYS A 157 -8.27 21.75 -6.02
CA LYS A 157 -9.69 21.38 -6.10
C LYS A 157 -9.88 19.86 -6.17
N GLU A 158 -9.06 19.17 -6.97
CA GLU A 158 -9.15 17.72 -7.10
C GLU A 158 -8.67 16.98 -5.86
N ILE A 159 -7.60 17.46 -5.21
CA ILE A 159 -7.17 16.95 -3.90
C ILE A 159 -8.31 17.06 -2.90
N PHE A 160 -8.94 18.24 -2.78
CA PHE A 160 -10.08 18.43 -1.90
C PHE A 160 -11.21 17.44 -2.24
N ARG A 161 -11.56 17.27 -3.53
CA ARG A 161 -12.59 16.31 -3.95
C ARG A 161 -12.29 14.88 -3.51
N LEU A 162 -11.03 14.45 -3.52
CA LEU A 162 -10.60 13.10 -3.09
C LEU A 162 -10.67 12.92 -1.58
N ILE A 163 -10.43 13.99 -0.80
CA ILE A 163 -10.32 13.91 0.66
C ILE A 163 -11.47 14.61 1.41
N GLN A 164 -12.45 15.19 0.72
CA GLN A 164 -13.50 16.03 1.32
C GLN A 164 -14.27 15.31 2.42
N ASP A 165 -14.48 14.00 2.29
CA ASP A 165 -15.20 13.18 3.28
C ASP A 165 -14.33 12.84 4.51
N ARG A 166 -13.05 13.23 4.48
CA ARG A 166 -12.02 12.93 5.48
C ARG A 166 -11.32 14.20 6.00
N CYS A 167 -11.70 15.40 5.55
CA CYS A 167 -11.01 16.63 5.92
C CYS A 167 -11.96 17.78 6.28
N ASP A 168 -11.54 18.62 7.22
CA ASP A 168 -12.21 19.88 7.49
C ASP A 168 -11.94 20.91 6.38
N ARG A 169 -13.01 21.53 5.88
CA ARG A 169 -12.97 22.44 4.73
C ARG A 169 -12.18 23.72 5.03
N ASP A 170 -12.29 24.26 6.24
CA ASP A 170 -11.63 25.53 6.57
C ASP A 170 -10.15 25.34 6.86
N THR A 171 -9.78 24.22 7.48
CA THR A 171 -8.38 23.78 7.63
C THR A 171 -7.73 23.54 6.27
N TYR A 172 -8.43 22.87 5.35
CA TYR A 172 -7.97 22.68 3.98
C TYR A 172 -7.72 24.01 3.24
N LYS A 173 -8.66 24.97 3.33
CA LYS A 173 -8.48 26.31 2.76
C LYS A 173 -7.25 27.02 3.32
N GLY A 174 -7.00 26.91 4.63
CA GLY A 174 -5.81 27.46 5.28
C GLY A 174 -4.52 26.89 4.67
N MET A 175 -4.47 25.58 4.43
CA MET A 175 -3.32 24.91 3.81
C MET A 175 -3.08 25.35 2.37
N VAL A 176 -4.15 25.53 1.58
CA VAL A 176 -4.05 26.05 0.21
C VAL A 176 -3.42 27.44 0.17
N LYS A 177 -3.73 28.32 1.14
CA LYS A 177 -3.08 29.63 1.25
C LYS A 177 -1.59 29.53 1.56
N VAL A 178 -1.19 28.54 2.35
CA VAL A 178 0.24 28.29 2.63
C VAL A 178 0.95 27.74 1.38
N TRP A 179 0.36 26.78 0.66
CA TRP A 179 0.95 26.20 -0.56
C TRP A 179 1.10 27.21 -1.71
N THR A 180 0.17 28.17 -1.79
CA THR A 180 0.19 29.26 -2.78
C THR A 180 1.07 30.44 -2.36
N GLY A 181 1.65 30.41 -1.15
CA GLY A 181 2.49 31.49 -0.61
C GLY A 181 1.72 32.73 -0.15
N LEU A 182 0.39 32.67 -0.07
CA LEU A 182 -0.47 33.75 0.43
C LEU A 182 -0.35 33.92 1.96
N GLU A 183 -0.02 32.86 2.70
CA GLU A 183 0.22 32.88 4.14
C GLU A 183 1.54 32.20 4.50
N LYS A 184 2.30 32.79 5.43
CA LYS A 184 3.53 32.16 5.94
C LYS A 184 3.17 31.06 6.93
N ARG A 185 3.89 29.94 6.87
CA ARG A 185 3.77 28.82 7.81
C ARG A 185 3.91 29.34 9.25
N LYS A 186 2.95 29.03 10.13
CA LYS A 186 3.13 29.27 11.57
C LYS A 186 4.29 28.40 12.06
N PRO A 187 5.26 28.96 12.80
CA PRO A 187 6.36 28.17 13.33
C PRO A 187 5.82 27.05 14.24
N GLU A 188 6.37 25.85 14.08
CA GLU A 188 6.05 24.73 14.97
C GLU A 188 6.36 25.14 16.42
N PRO A 189 5.45 24.86 17.39
CA PRO A 189 5.78 25.04 18.79
C PRO A 189 7.01 24.17 19.10
N ARG A 190 8.06 24.80 19.67
CA ARG A 190 9.29 24.09 20.03
C ARG A 190 8.96 22.87 20.89
N PRO A 191 9.63 21.72 20.68
CA PRO A 191 9.46 20.58 21.55
C PRO A 191 9.77 21.02 22.98
N VAL A 192 8.79 20.86 23.87
CA VAL A 192 8.98 21.11 25.29
C VAL A 192 9.98 20.04 25.78
N PRO A 193 11.12 20.40 26.38
CA PRO A 193 12.06 19.41 26.89
C PRO A 193 11.36 18.51 27.93
N PRO A 194 11.72 17.22 28.03
CA PRO A 194 11.07 16.31 28.96
C PRO A 194 11.24 16.84 30.40
N PRO A 195 10.18 16.79 31.23
CA PRO A 195 10.26 17.29 32.60
C PRO A 195 11.27 16.44 33.39
N ARG A 196 12.21 17.12 34.04
CA ARG A 196 13.15 16.50 34.98
C ARG A 196 12.35 16.01 36.21
N PRO A 197 12.62 14.82 36.76
CA PRO A 197 11.89 14.34 37.93
C PRO A 197 12.37 15.09 39.17
N THR A 198 11.45 15.79 39.85
CA THR A 198 11.62 16.24 41.24
C THR A 198 10.46 15.73 42.09
N PRO A 199 10.71 15.46 43.39
CA PRO A 199 9.87 14.58 44.19
C PRO A 199 8.60 15.28 44.71
N SER A 200 7.59 14.44 44.94
CA SER A 200 6.25 14.72 45.42
C SER A 200 6.15 15.74 46.55
N ALA A 201 5.17 16.65 46.46
CA ALA A 201 4.12 16.80 47.48
C ALA A 201 3.07 17.85 47.08
N VAL A 202 1.87 17.63 47.64
CA VAL A 202 0.73 18.54 47.83
C VAL A 202 -0.35 18.52 46.75
N THR A 203 -1.37 17.72 47.07
CA THR A 203 -2.73 17.71 46.55
C THR A 203 -3.50 19.00 46.85
N HIS A 204 -4.21 19.53 45.86
CA HIS A 204 -5.52 20.15 46.02
C HIS A 204 -6.48 19.66 44.92
N PRO A 205 -7.79 19.54 45.22
CA PRO A 205 -8.74 18.81 44.41
C PRO A 205 -9.22 19.67 43.23
N SER A 206 -9.27 19.06 42.05
CA SER A 206 -9.92 19.64 40.88
C SER A 206 -10.81 18.57 40.27
N GLU A 207 -11.97 19.03 39.84
CA GLU A 207 -13.20 18.35 39.44
C GLU A 207 -13.00 17.10 38.55
N PRO A 208 -13.99 16.17 38.53
CA PRO A 208 -13.87 14.94 37.77
C PRO A 208 -13.96 15.27 36.27
N SER A 209 -12.81 15.51 35.65
CA SER A 209 -12.68 15.46 34.20
C SER A 209 -12.83 14.01 33.77
N SER A 210 -13.86 13.77 32.96
CA SER A 210 -14.24 12.48 32.38
C SER A 210 -13.01 11.68 31.95
N LYS A 211 -12.76 10.56 32.64
CA LYS A 211 -11.81 9.54 32.15
C LYS A 211 -12.41 8.93 30.89
N GLU A 212 -12.11 9.51 29.73
CA GLU A 212 -12.17 8.75 28.48
C GLU A 212 -11.19 7.59 28.65
N LEU A 213 -11.73 6.38 28.77
CA LEU A 213 -10.93 5.15 28.79
C LEU A 213 -10.21 5.03 27.45
N GLU A 214 -8.96 5.47 27.39
CA GLU A 214 -8.08 5.25 26.24
C GLU A 214 -7.88 3.75 26.05
N ILE A 215 -8.43 3.19 24.97
CA ILE A 215 -8.21 1.81 24.55
C ILE A 215 -6.75 1.69 24.12
N THR A 216 -6.02 0.77 24.75
CA THR A 216 -4.64 0.46 24.38
C THR A 216 -4.57 -0.26 23.02
N PRO A 217 -3.43 -0.22 22.31
CA PRO A 217 -3.26 -0.94 21.05
C PRO A 217 -3.57 -2.44 21.16
N GLU A 218 -3.20 -3.05 22.28
CA GLU A 218 -3.47 -4.47 22.53
C GLU A 218 -4.97 -4.73 22.75
N GLU A 219 -5.66 -3.89 23.51
CA GLU A 219 -7.11 -4.00 23.68
C GLU A 219 -7.87 -3.84 22.36
N MET A 220 -7.39 -3.00 21.44
CA MET A 220 -7.96 -2.87 20.09
C MET A 220 -7.74 -4.15 19.27
N LYS A 221 -6.53 -4.76 19.30
CA LYS A 221 -6.25 -6.04 18.63
C LYS A 221 -7.18 -7.14 19.14
N GLN A 222 -7.30 -7.28 20.45
CA GLN A 222 -8.20 -8.24 21.10
C GLN A 222 -9.67 -7.97 20.75
N LEU A 223 -10.07 -6.70 20.70
CA LEU A 223 -11.42 -6.30 20.31
C LEU A 223 -11.74 -6.70 18.86
N VAL A 224 -10.83 -6.44 17.93
CA VAL A 224 -10.99 -6.84 16.52
C VAL A 224 -11.11 -8.35 16.41
N MET A 225 -10.21 -9.11 17.03
CA MET A 225 -10.27 -10.58 16.99
C MET A 225 -11.59 -11.09 17.53
N ARG A 226 -11.99 -10.63 18.72
CA ARG A 226 -13.24 -11.07 19.37
C ARG A 226 -14.49 -10.80 18.54
N LEU A 227 -14.55 -9.66 17.83
CA LEU A 227 -15.73 -9.28 17.06
C LEU A 227 -15.83 -9.95 15.68
N THR A 228 -14.69 -10.40 15.14
CA THR A 228 -14.58 -10.91 13.76
C THR A 228 -14.34 -12.42 13.66
N ILE A 229 -13.81 -13.05 14.72
CA ILE A 229 -13.50 -14.48 14.75
C ILE A 229 -14.67 -15.42 14.41
N PRO A 230 -15.95 -15.17 14.77
CA PRO A 230 -17.02 -16.12 14.49
C PRO A 230 -17.24 -16.34 12.98
N GLU A 231 -17.15 -15.27 12.19
CA GLU A 231 -17.29 -15.35 10.73
C GLU A 231 -16.02 -15.91 10.07
N LEU A 232 -14.84 -15.48 10.54
CA LEU A 232 -13.58 -15.93 9.96
C LEU A 232 -13.35 -17.43 10.17
N THR A 233 -13.54 -17.93 11.40
CA THR A 233 -13.38 -19.36 11.70
C THR A 233 -14.36 -20.21 10.90
N ARG A 234 -15.57 -19.71 10.63
CA ARG A 234 -16.56 -20.42 9.79
C ARG A 234 -16.14 -20.55 8.33
N VAL A 235 -15.40 -19.58 7.79
CA VAL A 235 -15.04 -19.53 6.35
C VAL A 235 -13.67 -20.14 6.06
N ILE A 236 -12.67 -19.78 6.86
CA ILE A 236 -11.26 -20.17 6.63
C ILE A 236 -10.75 -21.17 7.67
N GLY A 237 -11.49 -21.40 8.77
CA GLY A 237 -11.02 -22.24 9.87
C GLY A 237 -10.12 -21.47 10.84
N GLU A 238 -9.90 -22.06 12.01
CA GLU A 238 -9.20 -21.43 13.13
C GLU A 238 -7.73 -21.13 12.80
N SER A 239 -6.99 -22.11 12.26
CA SER A 239 -5.56 -21.95 11.93
C SER A 239 -5.31 -20.87 10.88
N LEU A 240 -6.15 -20.76 9.85
CA LEU A 240 -6.01 -19.70 8.84
C LEU A 240 -6.46 -18.34 9.36
N SER A 241 -7.41 -18.31 10.30
CA SER A 241 -7.82 -17.07 10.96
C SER A 241 -6.67 -16.49 11.80
N GLU A 242 -5.99 -17.34 12.57
CA GLU A 242 -4.82 -16.95 13.37
C GLU A 242 -3.67 -16.42 12.49
N ALA A 243 -3.32 -17.15 11.43
CA ALA A 243 -2.29 -16.71 10.49
C ALA A 243 -2.64 -15.38 9.81
N LEU A 244 -3.93 -15.15 9.51
CA LEU A 244 -4.41 -13.90 8.95
C LEU A 244 -4.23 -12.73 9.93
N TYR A 245 -4.61 -12.90 11.20
CA TYR A 245 -4.41 -11.86 12.22
C TYR A 245 -2.94 -11.55 12.43
N HIS A 246 -2.09 -12.57 12.56
CA HIS A 246 -0.64 -12.38 12.74
C HIS A 246 -0.07 -11.52 11.61
N LYS A 247 -0.40 -11.86 10.35
CA LYS A 247 0.04 -11.09 9.18
C LYS A 247 -0.50 -9.66 9.16
N VAL A 248 -1.80 -9.49 9.42
CA VAL A 248 -2.44 -8.16 9.38
C VAL A 248 -1.87 -7.25 10.46
N PHE A 249 -1.65 -7.75 11.67
CA PHE A 249 -1.16 -6.95 12.79
C PHE A 249 0.35 -6.70 12.77
N SER A 250 1.16 -7.65 12.26
CA SER A 250 2.63 -7.47 12.16
C SER A 250 3.04 -6.34 11.22
N GLU A 251 2.16 -5.97 10.28
CA GLU A 251 2.40 -4.93 9.28
C GLU A 251 1.87 -3.54 9.71
N ILE A 252 1.46 -3.36 10.99
CA ILE A 252 0.80 -2.13 11.48
C ILE A 252 1.50 -1.61 12.74
N HIS A 253 1.87 -0.33 12.74
CA HIS A 253 2.47 0.37 13.88
C HIS A 253 1.44 0.67 14.99
N ASP A 254 1.86 0.66 16.26
CA ASP A 254 0.94 0.75 17.41
C ASP A 254 0.10 2.03 17.48
N SER A 255 0.63 3.15 16.98
CA SER A 255 -0.11 4.43 16.91
C SER A 255 -1.37 4.36 16.03
N PHE A 256 -1.46 3.38 15.13
CA PHE A 256 -2.65 3.18 14.29
C PHE A 256 -3.85 2.70 15.11
N TYR A 257 -3.63 1.88 16.13
CA TYR A 257 -4.71 1.28 16.92
C TYR A 257 -5.41 2.28 17.85
N LEU A 258 -4.79 3.43 18.08
CA LEU A 258 -5.33 4.53 18.89
C LEU A 258 -6.31 5.42 18.09
N LYS A 259 -6.42 5.24 16.78
CA LYS A 259 -7.33 6.03 15.94
C LYS A 259 -8.78 5.63 16.20
N GLU A 260 -9.69 6.61 16.17
CA GLU A 260 -11.12 6.38 16.38
C GLU A 260 -11.73 5.40 15.35
N ASN A 261 -11.20 5.38 14.13
CA ASN A 261 -11.64 4.51 13.04
C ASN A 261 -10.78 3.24 12.87
N ALA A 262 -9.88 2.92 13.81
CA ALA A 262 -8.95 1.80 13.70
C ALA A 262 -9.67 0.48 13.42
N PHE A 263 -10.78 0.21 14.13
CA PHE A 263 -11.58 -1.01 13.92
C PHE A 263 -12.10 -1.13 12.48
N ILE A 264 -12.64 -0.03 11.93
CA ILE A 264 -13.25 -0.01 10.59
C ILE A 264 -12.19 -0.35 9.53
N LEU A 265 -11.02 0.27 9.65
CA LEU A 265 -9.92 0.05 8.73
C LEU A 265 -9.34 -1.38 8.84
N LEU A 266 -9.27 -1.94 10.05
CA LEU A 266 -8.83 -3.32 10.27
C LEU A 266 -9.83 -4.33 9.70
N ALA A 267 -11.14 -4.08 9.88
CA ALA A 267 -12.20 -4.89 9.28
C ALA A 267 -12.07 -4.92 7.74
N ASP A 268 -11.84 -3.76 7.12
CA ASP A 268 -11.63 -3.67 5.66
C ASP A 268 -10.38 -4.40 5.19
N ARG A 269 -9.28 -4.29 5.93
CA ARG A 269 -8.02 -4.98 5.60
C ARG A 269 -8.17 -6.49 5.69
N ILE A 270 -8.87 -6.99 6.70
CA ILE A 270 -9.17 -8.43 6.87
C ILE A 270 -10.03 -8.94 5.70
N LEU A 271 -11.13 -8.25 5.38
CA LEU A 271 -12.05 -8.65 4.30
C LEU A 271 -11.44 -8.49 2.90
N SER A 272 -10.45 -7.61 2.74
CA SER A 272 -9.73 -7.43 1.48
C SER A 272 -8.58 -8.43 1.29
N SER A 273 -8.27 -9.23 2.31
CA SER A 273 -7.19 -10.22 2.23
C SER A 273 -7.45 -11.27 1.15
N GLY A 274 -6.38 -11.69 0.47
CA GLY A 274 -6.48 -12.67 -0.62
C GLY A 274 -7.05 -14.01 -0.17
N ILE A 275 -6.86 -14.40 1.09
CA ILE A 275 -7.41 -15.64 1.66
C ILE A 275 -8.93 -15.55 1.77
N ILE A 276 -9.47 -14.40 2.18
CA ILE A 276 -10.92 -14.17 2.28
C ILE A 276 -11.52 -14.02 0.87
N ARG A 277 -10.94 -13.20 0.00
CA ARG A 277 -11.44 -13.00 -1.38
C ARG A 277 -11.54 -14.30 -2.20
N LYS A 278 -10.71 -15.30 -1.90
CA LYS A 278 -10.75 -16.61 -2.58
C LYS A 278 -11.87 -17.54 -2.09
N ARG A 279 -12.51 -17.26 -0.95
CA ARG A 279 -13.49 -18.16 -0.31
C ARG A 279 -14.91 -17.61 -0.21
N VAL A 280 -15.10 -16.30 -0.36
CA VAL A 280 -16.40 -15.65 -0.19
C VAL A 280 -16.67 -14.65 -1.30
N SER A 281 -17.96 -14.40 -1.57
CA SER A 281 -18.42 -13.40 -2.53
C SER A 281 -18.27 -11.97 -2.00
N ASP A 282 -18.31 -10.99 -2.90
CA ASP A 282 -18.26 -9.57 -2.56
C ASP A 282 -19.48 -9.15 -1.72
N GLU A 283 -20.65 -9.70 -2.02
CA GLU A 283 -21.88 -9.50 -1.25
C GLU A 283 -21.72 -9.99 0.20
N TRP A 284 -21.19 -11.20 0.39
CA TRP A 284 -20.95 -11.74 1.73
C TRP A 284 -19.99 -10.85 2.53
N ARG A 285 -18.94 -10.33 1.88
CA ARG A 285 -17.97 -9.43 2.54
C ARG A 285 -18.62 -8.12 2.97
N ALA A 286 -19.52 -7.55 2.15
CA ALA A 286 -20.28 -6.36 2.52
C ALA A 286 -21.20 -6.61 3.72
N ASP A 287 -21.96 -7.71 3.69
CA ASP A 287 -22.89 -8.08 4.77
C ASP A 287 -22.18 -8.34 6.10
N VAL A 288 -21.04 -9.04 6.04
CA VAL A 288 -20.22 -9.32 7.22
C VAL A 288 -19.56 -8.05 7.76
N LYS A 289 -19.09 -7.16 6.90
CA LYS A 289 -18.59 -5.84 7.33
C LYS A 289 -19.66 -5.08 8.12
N THR A 290 -20.88 -5.00 7.60
CA THR A 290 -22.00 -4.35 8.29
C THR A 290 -22.29 -5.02 9.63
N THR A 291 -22.21 -6.34 9.70
CA THR A 291 -22.40 -7.10 10.94
C THR A 291 -21.32 -6.75 11.97
N TRP A 292 -20.05 -6.70 11.58
CA TRP A 292 -18.93 -6.35 12.45
C TRP A 292 -19.02 -4.91 12.96
N LEU A 293 -19.40 -3.96 12.09
CA LEU A 293 -19.59 -2.57 12.47
C LEU A 293 -20.71 -2.41 13.50
N LYS A 294 -21.87 -3.06 13.31
CA LYS A 294 -22.96 -3.05 14.30
C LYS A 294 -22.54 -3.63 15.65
N ARG A 295 -21.70 -4.67 15.66
CA ARG A 295 -21.14 -5.22 16.90
C ARG A 295 -20.18 -4.25 17.58
N TYR A 296 -19.33 -3.60 16.80
CA TYR A 296 -18.38 -2.60 17.30
C TYR A 296 -19.10 -1.39 17.89
N GLU A 297 -20.10 -0.84 17.19
CA GLU A 297 -20.95 0.25 17.68
C GLU A 297 -21.64 -0.11 18.99
N ARG A 298 -22.15 -1.35 19.12
CA ARG A 298 -22.75 -1.82 20.37
C ARG A 298 -21.73 -1.85 21.52
N VAL A 299 -20.49 -2.28 21.26
CA VAL A 299 -19.43 -2.29 22.28
C VAL A 299 -18.96 -0.87 22.61
N LYS A 300 -18.86 0.03 21.63
CA LYS A 300 -18.50 1.44 21.83
C LYS A 300 -19.60 2.16 22.62
N GLY A 301 -20.86 1.96 22.27
CA GLY A 301 -22.03 2.57 22.91
C GLY A 301 -22.42 1.98 24.28
N LEU A 302 -21.91 0.80 24.66
CA LEU A 302 -22.00 0.27 26.03
C LEU A 302 -20.87 0.77 26.94
N LYS A 303 -19.85 1.41 26.37
CA LYS A 303 -18.68 1.95 27.07
C LYS A 303 -18.71 3.48 27.23
N SER A 304 -19.68 4.16 26.62
CA SER A 304 -20.02 5.57 26.83
C SER A 304 -21.12 5.70 27.87
#